data_AF-A0A9W3SA55-F1
#
_entry.id   AF-A0A9W3SA55-F1
#
_cell.length_a   1.000
_cell.length_b   1.000
_cell.length_c   1.000
_cell.angle_alpha   90.00
_cell.angle_beta   90.00
_cell.angle_gamma   90.00
#
_symmetry.space_group_name_H-M   'P 1'
#
loop_
_entity.id
_entity.type
_entity.pdbx_description
1 polymer ?
#
loop_
_entity_poly.entity_id
_entity_poly.type
_entity_poly.pdbx_seq_one_letter_code
_entity_poly.pdbx_strand_id
1 'polypeptide(L)'
;MKIDEIEKIIFDWHELSIGIKNEENSSEFDEKWRRVFEELQNNDELKDLIVEPETLLFRVHTGGNSEPQPADYDDQPNYPKVFEEAHKNWLIDNDIEAIDFNNHWSSFTKSADVIGSAYFAEKRLRGFVIVVRSDKAVDISSRVAKKGAFDEQEVVAPMDEKTVIDKLPFKDFMKKYGK
;
A
#
# COMPACT_ATOMS: atom_id res chain seq x y z
N MET A 1 18.85 12.40 -13.17
CA MET A 1 19.30 11.11 -12.59
C MET A 1 19.55 10.15 -13.73
N LYS A 2 20.50 9.22 -13.61
CA LYS A 2 20.69 8.20 -14.64
C LYS A 2 19.64 7.08 -14.51
N ILE A 3 19.34 6.40 -15.62
CA ILE A 3 18.39 5.26 -15.63
C ILE A 3 18.79 4.21 -14.57
N ASP A 4 20.07 3.83 -14.52
CA ASP A 4 20.60 2.86 -13.55
C ASP A 4 20.35 3.29 -12.09
N GLU A 5 20.34 4.59 -11.79
CA GLU A 5 20.05 5.11 -10.45
C GLU A 5 18.57 4.98 -10.09
N ILE A 6 17.68 5.23 -11.07
CA ILE A 6 16.23 5.07 -10.89
C ILE A 6 15.89 3.59 -10.71
N GLU A 7 16.46 2.71 -11.54
CA GLU A 7 16.26 1.27 -11.39
C GLU A 7 16.72 0.78 -10.03
N LYS A 8 17.89 1.25 -9.55
CA LYS A 8 18.36 0.93 -8.21
C LYS A 8 17.37 1.37 -7.13
N ILE A 9 16.84 2.60 -7.19
CA ILE A 9 15.85 3.09 -6.22
C ILE A 9 14.60 2.22 -6.20
N ILE A 10 14.11 1.83 -7.38
CA ILE A 10 12.93 0.94 -7.50
C ILE A 10 13.20 -0.41 -6.83
N PHE A 11 14.37 -0.99 -7.07
CA PHE A 11 14.71 -2.29 -6.48
C PHE A 11 14.96 -2.22 -4.99
N ASP A 12 15.72 -1.21 -4.53
CA ASP A 12 15.96 -0.97 -3.11
C ASP A 12 14.60 -0.79 -2.39
N TRP A 13 13.65 -0.09 -3.00
CA TRP A 13 12.29 0.07 -2.47
C TRP A 13 11.53 -1.25 -2.35
N HIS A 14 11.48 -2.04 -3.41
CA HIS A 14 10.72 -3.30 -3.41
C HIS A 14 11.30 -4.35 -2.44
N GLU A 15 12.62 -4.29 -2.18
CA GLU A 15 13.30 -5.19 -1.23
C GLU A 15 13.11 -4.76 0.24
N LEU A 16 12.64 -3.53 0.52
CA LEU A 16 12.31 -3.11 1.89
C LEU A 16 11.12 -3.92 2.39
N SER A 17 11.29 -4.60 3.54
CA SER A 17 10.17 -5.34 4.10
C SER A 17 9.08 -4.39 4.61
N ILE A 18 7.85 -4.67 4.21
CA ILE A 18 6.65 -3.98 4.68
C ILE A 18 6.60 -4.10 6.21
N GLY A 19 6.73 -2.98 6.91
CA GLY A 19 6.62 -2.93 8.38
C GLY A 19 7.91 -2.74 9.16
N ILE A 20 9.05 -2.46 8.52
CA ILE A 20 10.22 -2.03 9.31
C ILE A 20 9.99 -0.61 9.82
N LYS A 21 9.95 -0.47 11.16
CA LYS A 21 10.25 0.76 11.88
C LYS A 21 11.70 1.16 11.60
N ASN A 22 12.01 1.59 10.38
CA ASN A 22 13.35 2.06 10.06
C ASN A 22 13.40 3.57 10.24
N GLU A 23 14.25 3.97 11.17
CA GLU A 23 14.68 5.32 11.52
C GLU A 23 15.45 6.03 10.38
N GLU A 24 15.28 5.61 9.13
CA GLU A 24 15.74 6.40 7.99
C GLU A 24 14.74 7.55 7.80
N ASN A 25 15.24 8.79 7.88
CA ASN A 25 14.45 10.01 7.72
C ASN A 25 13.46 9.86 6.56
N SER A 26 12.17 9.73 6.86
CA SER A 26 11.09 9.65 5.87
C SER A 26 11.21 10.76 4.82
N SER A 27 11.71 11.94 5.24
CA SER A 27 11.99 13.07 4.36
C SER A 27 13.02 12.81 3.26
N GLU A 28 14.06 12.00 3.49
CA GLU A 28 15.05 11.66 2.46
C GLU A 28 14.48 10.70 1.42
N PHE A 29 13.60 9.78 1.83
CA PHE A 29 12.88 8.90 0.92
C PHE A 29 11.88 9.64 0.05
N ASP A 30 11.10 10.51 0.67
CA ASP A 30 10.12 11.33 -0.04
C ASP A 30 10.81 12.24 -1.07
N GLU A 31 11.97 12.78 -0.71
CA GLU A 31 12.79 13.59 -1.61
C GLU A 31 13.35 12.76 -2.78
N LYS A 32 13.78 11.52 -2.55
CA LYS A 32 14.25 10.62 -3.63
C LYS A 32 13.12 10.35 -4.63
N TRP A 33 11.93 9.97 -4.16
CA TRP A 33 10.80 9.68 -5.05
C TRP A 33 10.30 10.92 -5.79
N ARG A 34 10.29 12.08 -5.12
CA ARG A 34 10.01 13.36 -5.79
C ARG A 34 10.96 13.61 -6.96
N ARG A 35 12.27 13.42 -6.75
CA ARG A 35 13.28 13.59 -7.81
C ARG A 35 13.16 12.56 -8.92
N VAL A 36 12.84 11.30 -8.57
CA VAL A 36 12.54 10.27 -9.58
C VAL A 36 11.41 10.77 -10.47
N PHE A 37 10.28 11.17 -9.90
CA PHE A 37 9.14 11.65 -10.68
C PHE A 37 9.48 12.87 -11.54
N GLU A 38 10.17 13.87 -10.98
CA GLU A 38 10.64 15.05 -11.74
C GLU A 38 11.55 14.66 -12.92
N GLU A 39 12.42 13.65 -12.75
CA GLU A 39 13.26 13.15 -13.84
C GLU A 39 12.45 12.46 -14.93
N LEU A 40 11.46 11.63 -14.56
CA LEU A 40 10.58 10.96 -15.53
C LEU A 40 9.83 11.96 -16.40
N GLN A 41 9.40 13.09 -15.84
CA GLN A 41 8.71 14.15 -16.59
C GLN A 41 9.59 14.78 -17.67
N ASN A 42 10.91 14.79 -17.47
CA ASN A 42 11.88 15.43 -18.35
C ASN A 42 12.60 14.43 -19.28
N ASN A 43 12.32 13.12 -19.17
CA ASN A 43 13.02 12.07 -19.92
C ASN A 43 12.04 11.16 -20.68
N ASP A 44 12.00 11.30 -22.01
CA ASP A 44 11.10 10.53 -22.88
C ASP A 44 11.32 9.01 -22.80
N GLU A 45 12.54 8.54 -22.50
CA GLU A 45 12.86 7.11 -22.42
C GLU A 45 12.27 6.41 -21.20
N LEU A 46 11.86 7.18 -20.17
CA LEU A 46 11.32 6.66 -18.92
C LEU A 46 9.84 7.04 -18.70
N LYS A 47 9.19 7.64 -19.70
CA LYS A 47 7.78 8.01 -19.60
C LYS A 47 6.85 6.82 -19.39
N ASP A 48 7.28 5.60 -19.70
CA ASP A 48 6.54 4.36 -19.42
C ASP A 48 6.32 4.13 -17.91
N LEU A 49 7.14 4.76 -17.06
CA LEU A 49 7.02 4.68 -15.60
C LEU A 49 6.06 5.72 -15.02
N ILE A 50 5.54 6.67 -15.81
CA ILE A 50 4.53 7.62 -15.33
C ILE A 50 3.16 6.97 -15.47
N VAL A 51 2.43 6.85 -14.35
CA VAL A 51 1.04 6.40 -14.38
C VAL A 51 0.17 7.44 -15.09
N GLU A 52 -0.76 6.98 -15.92
CA GLU A 52 -1.69 7.87 -16.62
C GLU A 52 -2.48 8.73 -15.62
N PRO A 53 -2.68 10.03 -15.90
CA PRO A 53 -3.51 10.89 -15.06
C PRO A 53 -4.90 10.29 -14.83
N GLU A 54 -5.49 10.61 -13.68
CA GLU A 54 -6.81 10.11 -13.25
C GLU A 54 -6.89 8.60 -12.91
N THR A 55 -5.80 7.84 -13.09
CA THR A 55 -5.73 6.44 -12.65
C THR A 55 -5.99 6.36 -11.14
N LEU A 56 -6.93 5.50 -10.75
CA LEU A 56 -7.17 5.20 -9.35
C LEU A 56 -6.07 4.30 -8.81
N LEU A 57 -5.56 4.68 -7.64
CA LEU A 57 -4.56 3.93 -6.90
C LEU A 57 -5.19 3.43 -5.61
N PHE A 58 -4.80 2.22 -5.21
CA PHE A 58 -5.41 1.51 -4.12
C PHE A 58 -4.34 1.09 -3.12
N ARG A 59 -4.54 1.44 -1.86
CA ARG A 59 -3.68 0.98 -0.76
C ARG A 59 -4.50 0.15 0.19
N VAL A 60 -4.04 -1.07 0.46
CA VAL A 60 -4.73 -1.99 1.36
C VAL A 60 -4.10 -1.94 2.73
N HIS A 61 -4.94 -1.91 3.75
CA HIS A 61 -4.53 -1.96 5.14
C HIS A 61 -5.03 -3.26 5.81
N THR A 62 -4.37 -3.62 6.90
CA THR A 62 -4.90 -4.62 7.85
C THR A 62 -6.23 -4.11 8.45
N GLY A 63 -7.01 -5.01 9.05
CA GLY A 63 -8.31 -4.69 9.65
C GLY A 63 -9.46 -5.52 9.08
N GLY A 64 -10.71 -5.07 9.25
CA GLY A 64 -11.93 -5.56 8.58
C GLY A 64 -12.30 -7.04 8.76
N ASN A 65 -11.58 -7.77 9.61
CA ASN A 65 -12.07 -9.02 10.17
C ASN A 65 -13.25 -8.72 11.10
N SER A 66 -14.16 -9.69 11.26
CA SER A 66 -15.17 -9.62 12.33
C SER A 66 -14.46 -9.33 13.66
N GLU A 67 -15.06 -8.46 14.47
CA GLU A 67 -14.57 -8.22 15.83
C GLU A 67 -14.39 -9.57 16.53
N PRO A 68 -13.19 -9.87 17.07
CA PRO A 68 -12.96 -11.13 17.75
C PRO A 68 -13.97 -11.28 18.87
N GLN A 69 -14.50 -12.48 19.05
CA GLN A 69 -15.43 -12.81 20.13
C GLN A 69 -14.71 -13.67 21.16
N PRO A 70 -15.02 -13.56 22.46
CA PRO A 70 -14.40 -14.43 23.48
C PRO A 70 -14.56 -15.92 23.17
N ALA A 71 -15.66 -16.30 22.53
CA ALA A 71 -15.95 -17.68 22.13
C ALA A 71 -14.99 -18.23 21.05
N ASP A 72 -14.30 -17.38 20.29
CA ASP A 72 -13.32 -17.81 19.29
C ASP A 72 -12.03 -18.37 19.93
N TYR A 73 -11.88 -18.23 21.25
CA TYR A 73 -10.68 -18.57 22.01
C TYR A 73 -10.95 -19.53 23.16
N ASP A 74 -12.19 -20.03 23.31
CA ASP A 74 -12.61 -20.81 24.48
C ASP A 74 -11.87 -22.15 24.65
N ASP A 75 -11.23 -22.62 23.57
CA ASP A 75 -10.37 -23.80 23.49
C ASP A 75 -8.90 -23.54 23.88
N GLN A 76 -8.52 -22.29 24.13
CA GLN A 76 -7.14 -21.91 24.43
C GLN A 76 -6.83 -21.82 25.93
N PRO A 77 -5.65 -22.31 26.37
CA PRO A 77 -5.18 -22.06 27.72
C PRO A 77 -4.96 -20.55 27.90
N ASN A 78 -5.53 -19.98 28.97
CA ASN A 78 -5.46 -18.53 29.27
C ASN A 78 -6.14 -17.64 28.20
N TYR A 79 -7.25 -18.12 27.62
CA TYR A 79 -8.04 -17.40 26.62
C TYR A 79 -8.37 -15.93 26.93
N PRO A 80 -8.60 -15.47 28.18
CA PRO A 80 -8.96 -14.07 28.41
C PRO A 80 -7.86 -13.11 27.94
N LYS A 81 -6.58 -13.45 28.15
CA LYS A 81 -5.47 -12.61 27.68
C LYS A 81 -5.28 -12.67 26.17
N VAL A 82 -5.49 -13.84 25.57
CA VAL A 82 -5.39 -14.02 24.12
C VAL A 82 -6.47 -13.19 23.41
N PHE A 83 -7.69 -13.23 23.96
CA PHE A 83 -8.81 -12.41 23.49
C PHE A 83 -8.52 -10.90 23.64
N GLU A 84 -8.06 -10.45 24.81
CA GLU A 84 -7.72 -9.04 25.05
C GLU A 84 -6.67 -8.52 24.05
N GLU A 85 -5.63 -9.30 23.78
CA GLU A 85 -4.59 -8.93 22.81
C GLU A 85 -5.13 -8.89 21.38
N ALA A 86 -5.91 -9.89 20.98
CA ALA A 86 -6.54 -9.92 19.67
C ALA A 86 -7.53 -8.76 19.46
N HIS A 87 -8.34 -8.44 20.47
CA HIS A 87 -9.28 -7.33 20.44
C HIS A 87 -8.58 -5.98 20.38
N LYS A 88 -7.51 -5.79 21.15
CA LYS A 88 -6.68 -4.58 21.08
C LYS A 88 -6.05 -4.39 19.70
N ASN A 89 -5.47 -5.45 19.13
CA ASN A 89 -4.89 -5.39 17.79
C ASN A 89 -5.97 -5.11 16.74
N TRP A 90 -7.15 -5.71 16.87
CA TRP A 90 -8.29 -5.41 16.01
C TRP A 90 -8.71 -3.94 16.10
N LEU A 91 -8.78 -3.34 17.29
CA LEU A 91 -9.09 -1.91 17.44
C LEU A 91 -8.06 -1.03 16.72
N ILE A 92 -6.77 -1.34 16.87
CA ILE A 92 -5.68 -0.60 16.21
C ILE A 92 -5.75 -0.77 14.68
N ASP A 93 -5.93 -2.00 14.21
CA ASP A 93 -5.99 -2.32 12.78
C ASP A 93 -7.22 -1.71 12.08
N ASN A 94 -8.28 -1.38 12.82
CA ASN A 94 -9.49 -0.76 12.28
C ASN A 94 -9.59 0.76 12.54
N ASP A 95 -8.57 1.37 13.13
CA ASP A 95 -8.54 2.82 13.36
C ASP A 95 -8.10 3.57 12.08
N ILE A 96 -9.07 3.90 11.23
CA ILE A 96 -8.85 4.64 9.99
C ILE A 96 -8.32 6.07 10.26
N GLU A 97 -8.62 6.64 11.43
CA GLU A 97 -8.19 7.99 11.81
C GLU A 97 -6.72 8.04 12.24
N ALA A 98 -6.11 6.89 12.57
CA ALA A 98 -4.69 6.79 12.90
C ALA A 98 -3.77 6.86 11.66
N ILE A 99 -4.34 6.90 10.46
CA ILE A 99 -3.61 6.94 9.20
C ILE A 99 -3.04 8.34 8.95
N ASP A 100 -1.72 8.43 8.80
CA ASP A 100 -1.03 9.71 8.61
C ASP A 100 -0.94 10.12 7.14
N PHE A 101 -1.70 11.14 6.74
CA PHE A 101 -1.70 11.74 5.39
C PHE A 101 -0.75 12.94 5.29
N ASN A 102 0.51 12.74 5.65
CA ASN A 102 1.55 13.77 5.64
C ASN A 102 2.26 13.95 4.28
N ASN A 103 1.70 13.41 3.19
CA ASN A 103 2.26 13.45 1.83
C ASN A 103 3.57 12.65 1.66
N HIS A 104 3.85 11.68 2.53
CA HIS A 104 4.92 10.70 2.33
C HIS A 104 4.64 9.81 1.11
N TRP A 105 5.69 9.44 0.40
CA TRP A 105 5.62 8.51 -0.72
C TRP A 105 5.46 7.09 -0.21
N SER A 106 4.53 6.38 -0.84
CA SER A 106 3.96 5.16 -0.29
C SER A 106 3.59 4.20 -1.41
N SER A 107 3.57 2.91 -1.10
CA SER A 107 3.19 1.87 -2.07
C SER A 107 1.66 1.78 -2.22
N PHE A 108 1.23 1.61 -3.46
CA PHE A 108 -0.14 1.39 -3.91
C PHE A 108 -0.14 0.32 -4.99
N THR A 109 -1.32 -0.21 -5.31
CA THR A 109 -1.56 -0.95 -6.55
C THR A 109 -2.54 -0.18 -7.43
N LYS A 110 -2.35 -0.25 -8.75
CA LYS A 110 -3.31 0.28 -9.73
C LYS A 110 -4.41 -0.73 -10.10
N SER A 111 -4.47 -1.89 -9.45
CA SER A 111 -5.41 -2.96 -9.81
C SER A 111 -6.23 -3.46 -8.62
N ALA A 112 -7.55 -3.25 -8.69
CA ALA A 112 -8.50 -3.81 -7.74
C ALA A 112 -8.54 -5.34 -7.77
N ASP A 113 -8.28 -5.95 -8.94
CA ASP A 113 -8.26 -7.41 -9.09
C ASP A 113 -7.09 -8.05 -8.32
N VAL A 114 -5.94 -7.36 -8.28
CA VAL A 114 -4.79 -7.80 -7.49
C VAL A 114 -5.14 -7.78 -5.99
N ILE A 115 -5.86 -6.77 -5.51
CA ILE A 115 -6.37 -6.69 -4.12
C ILE A 115 -7.31 -7.87 -3.80
N GLY A 116 -8.14 -8.27 -4.77
CA GLY A 116 -9.02 -9.43 -4.67
C GLY A 116 -8.31 -10.79 -4.70
N SER A 117 -7.00 -10.84 -4.99
CA SER A 117 -6.24 -12.08 -5.15
C SER A 117 -5.88 -12.77 -3.83
N ALA A 118 -5.54 -14.06 -3.91
CA ALA A 118 -5.11 -14.86 -2.75
C ALA A 118 -3.90 -14.25 -2.02
N TYR A 119 -3.03 -13.55 -2.74
CA TYR A 119 -1.84 -12.90 -2.17
C TYR A 119 -2.16 -11.95 -1.01
N PHE A 120 -3.11 -11.02 -1.22
CA PHE A 120 -3.54 -10.09 -0.16
C PHE A 120 -4.36 -10.79 0.94
N ALA A 121 -5.03 -11.90 0.62
CA ALA A 121 -5.73 -12.71 1.62
C ALA A 121 -4.74 -13.35 2.62
N GLU A 122 -3.68 -13.98 2.10
CA GLU A 122 -2.66 -14.67 2.89
C GLU A 122 -1.90 -13.70 3.80
N LYS A 123 -1.72 -12.45 3.35
CA LYS A 123 -1.09 -11.38 4.13
C LYS A 123 -2.00 -10.72 5.16
N ARG A 124 -3.26 -11.15 5.29
CA ARG A 124 -4.29 -10.52 6.15
C ARG A 124 -4.50 -9.03 5.84
N LEU A 125 -4.22 -8.63 4.59
CA LEU A 125 -4.40 -7.28 4.08
C LEU A 125 -5.74 -7.23 3.34
N ARG A 126 -6.85 -7.29 4.09
CA ARG A 126 -8.22 -7.19 3.56
C ARG A 126 -9.15 -6.48 4.54
N GLY A 127 -8.61 -5.46 5.22
CA GLY A 127 -9.40 -4.70 6.18
C GLY A 127 -10.23 -3.63 5.51
N PHE A 128 -9.53 -2.60 5.09
CA PHE A 128 -10.08 -1.50 4.31
C PHE A 128 -9.08 -1.12 3.23
N VAL A 129 -9.57 -0.37 2.25
CA VAL A 129 -8.81 0.11 1.11
C VAL A 129 -8.97 1.63 1.04
N ILE A 130 -7.84 2.31 0.97
CA ILE A 130 -7.79 3.73 0.64
C ILE A 130 -7.69 3.84 -0.87
N VAL A 131 -8.63 4.57 -1.46
CA VAL A 131 -8.65 4.87 -2.88
C VAL A 131 -8.18 6.31 -3.06
N VAL A 132 -7.11 6.50 -3.82
CA VAL A 132 -6.58 7.83 -4.12
C VAL A 132 -6.49 8.07 -5.61
N ARG A 133 -6.44 9.33 -6.00
CA ARG A 133 -6.15 9.79 -7.35
C ARG A 133 -5.01 10.80 -7.29
N SER A 134 -3.81 10.33 -7.61
CA SER A 134 -2.60 11.16 -7.58
C SER A 134 -2.21 11.61 -8.98
N ASP A 135 -1.77 12.87 -9.10
CA ASP A 135 -1.10 13.40 -10.30
C ASP A 135 0.41 13.07 -10.32
N LYS A 136 0.92 12.51 -9.22
CA LYS A 136 2.30 12.07 -9.03
C LYS A 136 2.32 10.59 -8.70
N ALA A 137 2.65 9.76 -9.68
CA ALA A 137 2.64 8.32 -9.50
C ALA A 137 3.65 7.66 -10.43
N VAL A 138 4.48 6.80 -9.84
CA VAL A 138 5.53 6.07 -10.53
C VAL A 138 5.16 4.59 -10.57
N ASP A 139 4.92 4.07 -11.76
CA ASP A 139 4.67 2.65 -12.02
C ASP A 139 5.98 1.87 -11.98
N ILE A 140 6.10 0.97 -11.00
CA ILE A 140 7.31 0.15 -10.83
C ILE A 140 7.07 -1.32 -11.14
N SER A 141 5.82 -1.71 -11.44
CA SER A 141 5.38 -3.07 -11.70
C SER A 141 6.25 -3.79 -12.74
N SER A 142 6.44 -3.15 -13.89
CA SER A 142 7.20 -3.71 -15.02
C SER A 142 8.67 -3.93 -14.71
N ARG A 143 9.24 -3.17 -13.77
CA ARG A 143 10.66 -3.30 -13.37
C ARG A 143 10.83 -4.36 -12.30
N VAL A 144 9.92 -4.42 -11.33
CA VAL A 144 9.89 -5.43 -10.27
C VAL A 144 9.61 -6.84 -10.83
N ALA A 145 8.60 -6.98 -11.70
CA ALA A 145 8.20 -8.27 -12.27
C ALA A 145 9.34 -8.97 -13.03
N LYS A 146 10.30 -8.22 -13.61
CA LYS A 146 11.49 -8.77 -14.29
C LYS A 146 12.38 -9.63 -13.37
N LYS A 147 12.29 -9.45 -12.04
CA LYS A 147 13.01 -10.26 -11.05
C LYS A 147 12.25 -11.52 -10.60
N GLY A 148 11.06 -11.79 -11.15
CA GLY A 148 10.25 -12.96 -10.81
C GLY A 148 9.42 -12.83 -9.53
N ALA A 149 9.27 -11.62 -8.99
CA ALA A 149 8.35 -11.33 -7.90
C ALA A 149 6.88 -11.39 -8.37
N PHE A 150 5.95 -11.60 -7.44
CA PHE A 150 4.52 -11.48 -7.73
C PHE A 150 4.23 -10.04 -8.19
N ASP A 151 3.57 -9.89 -9.33
CA ASP A 151 3.23 -8.58 -9.87
C ASP A 151 2.03 -8.00 -9.12
N GLU A 152 2.32 -7.19 -8.09
CA GLU A 152 1.33 -6.42 -7.35
C GLU A 152 0.73 -5.28 -8.18
N GLN A 153 1.21 -5.06 -9.41
CA GLN A 153 0.98 -3.84 -10.18
C GLN A 153 1.32 -2.59 -9.34
N GLU A 154 2.48 -2.66 -8.69
CA GLU A 154 2.93 -1.70 -7.70
C GLU A 154 3.18 -0.32 -8.33
N VAL A 155 2.66 0.70 -7.65
CA VAL A 155 2.81 2.12 -7.95
C VAL A 155 3.25 2.83 -6.69
N VAL A 156 4.23 3.73 -6.79
CA VAL A 156 4.63 4.60 -5.70
C VAL A 156 4.07 5.99 -5.92
N ALA A 157 3.35 6.51 -4.92
CA ALA A 157 2.68 7.82 -4.99
C ALA A 157 2.67 8.49 -3.60
N PRO A 158 2.55 9.83 -3.53
CA PRO A 158 2.41 10.52 -2.25
C PRO A 158 1.02 10.31 -1.64
N MET A 159 1.00 10.17 -0.33
CA MET A 159 -0.21 9.96 0.46
C MET A 159 -0.73 11.29 1.03
N ASP A 160 -1.47 12.03 0.20
CA ASP A 160 -2.13 13.30 0.54
C ASP A 160 -3.63 13.08 0.76
N GLU A 161 -4.19 13.57 1.87
CA GLU A 161 -5.63 13.49 2.14
C GLU A 161 -6.46 14.13 1.01
N LYS A 162 -5.92 15.15 0.33
CA LYS A 162 -6.62 15.82 -0.78
C LYS A 162 -6.79 14.95 -2.02
N THR A 163 -5.99 13.90 -2.18
CA THR A 163 -6.09 12.96 -3.30
C THR A 163 -7.01 11.78 -2.99
N VAL A 164 -7.46 11.65 -1.73
CA VAL A 164 -8.34 10.57 -1.30
C VAL A 164 -9.73 10.71 -1.92
N ILE A 165 -10.19 9.65 -2.56
CA ILE A 165 -11.51 9.52 -3.17
C ILE A 165 -12.45 8.75 -2.24
N ASP A 166 -11.98 7.65 -1.65
CA ASP A 166 -12.74 6.87 -0.68
C ASP A 166 -11.83 6.17 0.34
N LYS A 167 -12.41 5.85 1.50
CA LYS A 167 -11.86 4.92 2.51
C LYS A 167 -12.94 3.88 2.77
N LEU A 168 -12.79 2.66 2.26
CA LEU A 168 -13.87 1.65 2.28
C LEU A 168 -13.42 0.35 2.94
N PRO A 169 -14.27 -0.29 3.78
CA PRO A 169 -14.08 -1.68 4.14
C PRO A 169 -13.88 -2.56 2.90
N PHE A 170 -13.05 -3.58 2.99
CA PHE A 170 -12.66 -4.41 1.84
C PHE A 170 -13.84 -4.96 1.05
N LYS A 171 -14.90 -5.40 1.73
CA LYS A 171 -16.11 -5.92 1.06
C LYS A 171 -16.81 -4.85 0.20
N ASP A 172 -16.90 -3.63 0.70
CA ASP A 172 -17.53 -2.51 -0.01
C ASP A 172 -16.63 -2.01 -1.15
N PHE A 173 -15.30 -2.02 -0.93
CA PHE A 173 -14.32 -1.78 -1.99
C PHE A 173 -14.50 -2.77 -3.14
N MET A 174 -14.51 -4.08 -2.86
CA MET A 174 -14.66 -5.10 -3.91
C MET A 174 -16.00 -4.98 -4.64
N LYS A 175 -17.07 -4.58 -3.94
CA LYS A 175 -18.38 -4.33 -4.57
C LYS A 175 -18.37 -3.12 -5.51
N LYS A 176 -17.61 -2.08 -5.19
CA LYS A 176 -17.57 -0.81 -5.95
C LYS A 176 -16.53 -0.83 -7.08
N TYR A 177 -15.37 -1.42 -6.83
CA TYR A 177 -14.17 -1.33 -7.68
C TYR A 177 -13.67 -2.68 -8.18
N GLY A 178 -14.05 -3.79 -7.54
CA GLY A 178 -13.74 -5.13 -8.02
C GLY A 178 -14.53 -5.46 -9.28
N LYS A 179 -13.95 -6.32 -10.13
CA LYS A 179 -14.61 -6.86 -11.32
C LYS A 179 -15.26 -8.21 -11.06
#